data_AF-A0A957UE26-F1
#
_entry.id   AF-A0A957UE26-F1
#
_cell.length_a   1.000
_cell.length_b   1.000
_cell.length_c   1.000
_cell.angle_alpha   90.00
_cell.angle_beta   90.00
_cell.angle_gamma   90.00
#
_symmetry.space_group_name_H-M   'P 1'
#
loop_
_entity.id
_entity.type
_entity.pdbx_description
1 polymer ?
#
loop_
_entity_poly.entity_id
_entity_poly.type
_entity_poly.pdbx_seq_one_letter_code
_entity_poly.pdbx_strand_id
1 'polypeptide(L)'
;GNGAFGPAKLYGGVMVVSSDGKASYQGPDGQPLELGPGESIAWQSMPGTPPLPPRTWISGQSYRLDAFPPSLVNGGTVNIQFADEFAGVLAASSTAATAAIYFWDGAAWSALPTTVGTPADAVDGVKLASAPSQGVGIYAVLQESAESLYLPAIRRQ
;
A
#
# COMPACT_ATOMS: atom_id res chain seq x y z
N GLY A 1 14.52 -5.87 5.71
CA GLY A 1 13.53 -6.23 4.67
C GLY A 1 13.87 -7.60 4.12
N ASN A 2 12.87 -8.37 3.72
CA ASN A 2 13.11 -9.61 2.97
C ASN A 2 13.29 -9.23 1.49
N GLY A 3 14.41 -9.66 0.91
CA GLY A 3 14.70 -9.51 -0.51
C GLY A 3 14.87 -10.89 -1.12
N ALA A 4 14.37 -11.06 -2.33
CA ALA A 4 14.60 -12.24 -3.12
C ALA A 4 15.68 -11.95 -4.15
N PHE A 5 16.66 -12.85 -4.23
CA PHE A 5 17.80 -12.77 -5.13
C PHE A 5 17.77 -13.97 -6.07
N GLY A 6 17.98 -13.73 -7.35
CA GLY A 6 18.07 -14.77 -8.36
C GLY A 6 19.43 -15.51 -8.35
N PRO A 7 19.50 -16.73 -8.90
CA PRO A 7 18.40 -17.46 -9.53
C PRO A 7 17.47 -18.10 -8.50
N ALA A 8 16.19 -17.72 -8.52
CA ALA A 8 15.18 -18.22 -7.60
C ALA A 8 13.93 -18.63 -8.40
N LYS A 9 13.69 -19.94 -8.43
CA LYS A 9 12.50 -20.59 -9.01
C LYS A 9 12.08 -21.71 -8.08
N LEU A 10 11.25 -21.40 -7.09
CA LEU A 10 10.55 -22.43 -6.31
C LEU A 10 9.21 -22.70 -6.98
N TYR A 11 8.71 -23.93 -6.90
CA TYR A 11 7.38 -24.33 -7.41
C TYR A 11 6.29 -23.35 -6.88
N GLY A 12 5.93 -22.33 -7.68
CA GLY A 12 5.05 -21.23 -7.28
C GLY A 12 5.63 -19.81 -7.39
N GLY A 13 6.90 -19.65 -7.77
CA GLY A 13 7.58 -18.36 -7.97
C GLY A 13 8.22 -17.79 -6.71
N VAL A 14 8.77 -16.59 -6.84
CA VAL A 14 9.37 -15.81 -5.76
C VAL A 14 8.29 -15.01 -5.04
N MET A 15 8.11 -15.27 -3.75
CA MET A 15 7.26 -14.43 -2.90
C MET A 15 8.06 -13.23 -2.38
N VAL A 16 7.69 -12.04 -2.82
CA VAL A 16 8.27 -10.80 -2.33
C VAL A 16 7.34 -10.24 -1.26
N VAL A 17 7.76 -10.34 0.00
CA VAL A 17 6.98 -9.89 1.17
C VAL A 17 7.83 -8.97 2.03
N SER A 18 7.21 -7.95 2.62
CA SER A 18 7.83 -7.05 3.58
C SER A 18 8.37 -7.79 4.82
N SER A 19 9.31 -7.17 5.52
CA SER A 19 9.84 -7.71 6.78
C SER A 19 8.81 -7.86 7.89
N ASP A 20 7.74 -7.05 7.86
CA ASP A 20 6.63 -7.13 8.81
C ASP A 20 5.48 -8.03 8.34
N GLY A 21 5.59 -8.65 7.16
CA GLY A 21 4.56 -9.52 6.58
C GLY A 21 3.30 -8.80 6.09
N LYS A 22 3.23 -7.47 6.20
CA LYS A 22 2.02 -6.69 5.89
C LYS A 22 1.94 -6.20 4.46
N ALA A 23 3.00 -6.30 3.67
CA ALA A 23 2.96 -5.91 2.26
C ALA A 23 3.61 -6.97 1.39
N SER A 24 3.06 -7.18 0.20
CA SER A 24 3.57 -8.15 -0.76
C SER A 24 3.46 -7.63 -2.19
N TYR A 25 4.35 -8.13 -3.03
CA TYR A 25 4.35 -7.88 -4.46
C TYR A 25 4.07 -9.17 -5.22
N GLN A 26 3.14 -9.10 -6.16
CA GLN A 26 2.82 -10.18 -7.09
C GLN A 26 3.25 -9.77 -8.50
N GLY A 27 3.70 -10.75 -9.28
CA GLY A 27 4.05 -10.54 -10.68
C GLY A 27 2.85 -10.08 -11.53
N PRO A 28 3.12 -9.63 -12.76
CA PRO A 28 2.08 -9.25 -13.71
C PRO A 28 1.03 -10.35 -13.87
N ASP A 29 -0.24 -9.97 -13.94
CA ASP A 29 -1.38 -10.90 -14.10
C ASP A 29 -1.45 -12.01 -13.04
N GLY A 30 -0.89 -11.77 -11.85
CA GLY A 30 -0.84 -12.75 -10.75
C GLY A 30 0.10 -13.92 -11.02
N GLN A 31 0.98 -13.80 -12.01
CA GLN A 31 1.91 -14.86 -12.35
C GLN A 31 3.03 -14.99 -11.30
N PRO A 32 3.48 -16.23 -11.03
CA PRO A 32 4.71 -16.51 -10.30
C PRO A 32 5.88 -15.67 -10.83
N LEU A 33 6.54 -14.94 -9.94
CA LEU A 33 7.70 -14.16 -10.34
C LEU A 33 8.94 -15.07 -10.43
N GLU A 34 9.64 -15.05 -11.55
CA GLU A 34 10.91 -15.76 -11.72
C GLU A 34 12.06 -14.76 -11.74
N LEU A 35 13.10 -15.01 -10.92
CA LEU A 35 14.32 -14.20 -10.94
C LEU A 35 15.45 -14.96 -11.64
N GLY A 36 15.99 -14.36 -12.69
CA GLY A 36 17.19 -14.78 -13.38
C GLY A 36 18.48 -14.44 -12.61
N PRO A 37 19.65 -14.90 -13.08
CA PRO A 37 20.94 -14.58 -12.46
C PRO A 37 21.20 -13.07 -12.43
N GLY A 38 21.52 -12.53 -11.25
CA GLY A 38 21.76 -11.09 -11.06
C GLY A 38 20.50 -10.26 -10.91
N GLU A 39 19.31 -10.87 -10.97
CA GLU A 39 18.05 -10.20 -10.73
C GLU A 39 17.68 -10.21 -9.25
N SER A 40 17.05 -9.13 -8.78
CA SER A 40 16.59 -9.04 -7.38
C SER A 40 15.37 -8.16 -7.24
N ILE A 41 14.54 -8.49 -6.25
CA ILE A 41 13.45 -7.63 -5.80
C ILE A 41 13.47 -7.64 -4.27
N ALA A 42 13.38 -6.46 -3.67
CA ALA A 42 13.30 -6.29 -2.24
C ALA A 42 12.09 -5.43 -1.87
N TRP A 43 11.37 -5.88 -0.84
CA TRP A 43 10.28 -5.13 -0.27
C TRP A 43 10.58 -4.86 1.20
N GLN A 44 10.76 -3.59 1.55
CA GLN A 44 11.32 -3.17 2.83
C GLN A 44 10.35 -2.25 3.57
N SER A 45 10.04 -2.58 4.83
CA SER A 45 9.34 -1.66 5.72
C SER A 45 10.24 -0.46 6.03
N MET A 46 9.71 0.77 5.94
CA MET A 46 10.44 1.99 6.26
C MET A 46 9.91 2.64 7.54
N PRO A 47 10.78 2.94 8.52
CA PRO A 47 10.42 3.81 9.63
C PRO A 47 10.41 5.26 9.11
N GLY A 48 9.20 5.83 9.04
CA GLY A 48 8.99 7.19 8.54
C GLY A 48 8.60 7.24 7.07
N THR A 49 7.98 8.35 6.69
CA THR A 49 7.31 8.53 5.40
C THR A 49 7.70 9.89 4.82
N PRO A 50 7.91 10.01 3.49
CA PRO A 50 8.03 11.30 2.83
C PRO A 50 6.88 12.26 3.20
N PRO A 51 7.08 13.59 3.07
CA PRO A 51 6.04 14.57 3.36
C PRO A 51 4.71 14.21 2.70
N LEU A 52 3.67 14.05 3.50
CA LEU A 52 2.36 13.60 3.02
C LEU A 52 1.63 14.74 2.30
N PRO A 53 0.78 14.43 1.31
CA PRO A 53 -0.13 15.40 0.72
C PRO A 53 -1.01 16.06 1.80
N PRO A 54 -1.41 17.33 1.62
CA PRO A 54 -2.31 18.00 2.57
C PRO A 54 -3.59 17.17 2.82
N ARG A 55 -4.07 17.14 4.07
CA ARG A 55 -5.30 16.44 4.48
C ARG A 55 -5.28 14.92 4.32
N THR A 56 -4.09 14.34 4.15
CA THR A 56 -3.90 12.88 4.16
C THR A 56 -3.09 12.46 5.39
N TRP A 57 -3.31 11.24 5.85
CA TRP A 57 -2.52 10.59 6.88
C TRP A 57 -2.24 9.13 6.48
N ILE A 58 -1.17 8.55 7.02
CA ILE A 58 -0.73 7.19 6.68
C ILE A 58 -1.40 6.12 7.53
N SER A 59 -2.01 5.12 6.89
CA SER A 59 -2.59 3.93 7.53
C SER A 59 -1.54 2.83 7.61
N GLY A 60 -0.96 2.67 8.79
CA GLY A 60 0.12 1.72 9.03
C GLY A 60 1.50 2.33 8.75
N GLN A 61 2.23 1.77 7.79
CA GLN A 61 3.61 2.16 7.50
C GLN A 61 3.86 2.27 5.99
N SER A 62 4.94 2.95 5.63
CA SER A 62 5.42 3.03 4.26
C SER A 62 6.38 1.89 3.95
N TYR A 63 6.38 1.49 2.68
CA TYR A 63 7.18 0.39 2.17
C TYR A 63 7.99 0.83 0.96
N ARG A 64 9.26 0.44 0.92
CA ARG A 64 10.11 0.65 -0.24
C ARG A 64 10.16 -0.62 -1.08
N LEU A 65 9.87 -0.47 -2.36
CA LEU A 65 10.08 -1.49 -3.37
C LEU A 65 11.33 -1.16 -4.16
N ASP A 66 12.33 -2.03 -4.08
CA ASP A 66 13.53 -1.97 -4.89
C ASP A 66 13.60 -3.19 -5.80
N ALA A 67 14.12 -3.00 -7.01
CA ALA A 67 14.33 -4.10 -7.95
C ALA A 67 15.52 -3.81 -8.88
N PHE A 68 16.18 -4.89 -9.31
CA PHE A 68 17.22 -4.85 -10.31
C PHE A 68 17.02 -6.01 -11.30
N PRO A 69 16.83 -5.73 -12.61
CA PRO A 69 16.58 -4.40 -13.17
C PRO A 69 15.23 -3.82 -12.69
N PRO A 70 15.04 -2.49 -12.68
CA PRO A 70 13.79 -1.85 -12.23
C PRO A 70 12.54 -2.28 -13.00
N SER A 71 12.71 -2.79 -14.22
CA SER A 71 11.63 -3.32 -15.06
C SER A 71 10.91 -4.53 -14.45
N LEU A 72 11.54 -5.26 -13.52
CA LEU A 72 10.93 -6.43 -12.88
C LEU A 72 9.68 -6.11 -12.05
N VAL A 73 9.58 -4.86 -11.58
CA VAL A 73 8.46 -4.40 -10.78
C VAL A 73 7.45 -3.57 -11.56
N ASN A 74 7.62 -3.48 -12.88
CA ASN A 74 6.70 -2.73 -13.74
C ASN A 74 5.54 -3.63 -14.17
N GLY A 75 4.30 -3.26 -13.83
CA GLY A 75 3.09 -3.98 -14.24
C GLY A 75 2.65 -5.14 -13.33
N GLY A 76 3.31 -5.39 -12.19
CA GLY A 76 2.79 -6.28 -11.15
C GLY A 76 1.75 -5.61 -10.25
N THR A 77 1.35 -6.30 -9.19
CA THR A 77 0.36 -5.80 -8.21
C THR A 77 1.00 -5.67 -6.84
N VAL A 78 0.84 -4.50 -6.23
CA VAL A 78 1.23 -4.25 -4.84
C VAL A 78 0.04 -4.48 -3.93
N ASN A 79 0.26 -5.22 -2.85
CA ASN A 79 -0.75 -5.52 -1.85
C ASN A 79 -0.26 -5.04 -0.48
N ILE A 80 -1.05 -4.24 0.22
CA ILE A 80 -0.71 -3.70 1.54
C ILE A 80 -1.88 -3.93 2.49
N GLN A 81 -1.61 -4.64 3.57
CA GLN A 81 -2.51 -4.80 4.69
C GLN A 81 -2.41 -3.58 5.60
N PHE A 82 -3.56 -3.01 5.93
CA PHE A 82 -3.66 -1.88 6.83
C PHE A 82 -4.81 -2.09 7.82
N ALA A 83 -4.66 -1.54 9.02
CA ALA A 83 -5.77 -1.45 9.96
C ALA A 83 -6.61 -0.23 9.60
N ASP A 84 -7.93 -0.40 9.51
CA ASP A 84 -8.85 0.71 9.38
C ASP A 84 -9.10 1.34 10.75
N GLU A 85 -8.14 2.15 11.19
CA GLU A 85 -8.16 2.79 12.53
C GLU A 85 -9.31 3.80 12.70
N PHE A 86 -9.99 4.18 11.60
CA PHE A 86 -11.09 5.15 11.62
C PHE A 86 -12.46 4.54 11.33
N ALA A 87 -12.57 3.21 11.14
CA ALA A 87 -13.84 2.52 10.97
C ALA A 87 -14.85 2.83 12.10
N GLY A 88 -14.35 3.01 13.33
CA GLY A 88 -15.18 3.34 14.49
C GLY A 88 -15.52 4.82 14.68
N VAL A 89 -14.71 5.74 14.13
CA VAL A 89 -14.86 7.20 14.33
C VAL A 89 -15.66 7.84 13.18
N LEU A 90 -15.53 7.31 11.95
CA LEU A 90 -16.21 7.83 10.77
C LEU A 90 -17.66 7.37 10.63
N ALA A 91 -18.12 6.42 11.45
CA ALA A 91 -19.54 6.00 11.46
C ALA A 91 -20.51 7.15 11.78
N ALA A 92 -20.01 8.27 12.32
CA ALA A 92 -20.78 9.49 12.59
C ALA A 92 -20.73 10.55 11.46
N SER A 93 -19.94 10.33 10.41
CA SER A 93 -19.78 11.26 9.26
C SER A 93 -20.12 10.54 7.96
N SER A 94 -21.08 11.05 7.20
CA SER A 94 -21.64 10.44 5.98
C SER A 94 -20.68 10.34 4.77
N THR A 95 -19.38 10.54 4.97
CA THR A 95 -18.34 10.43 3.94
C THR A 95 -17.33 9.42 4.43
N ALA A 96 -17.36 8.22 3.84
CA ALA A 96 -16.36 7.20 4.11
C ALA A 96 -14.97 7.74 3.76
N ALA A 97 -14.03 7.72 4.70
CA ALA A 97 -12.63 7.98 4.36
C ALA A 97 -12.20 6.95 3.31
N THR A 98 -11.68 7.44 2.19
CA THR A 98 -11.31 6.58 1.08
C THR A 98 -9.83 6.25 1.23
N ALA A 99 -9.53 5.03 1.71
CA ALA A 99 -8.16 4.53 1.78
C ALA A 99 -7.68 4.17 0.37
N ALA A 100 -6.52 4.67 -0.03
CA ALA A 100 -5.89 4.34 -1.31
C ALA A 100 -4.38 4.13 -1.14
N ILE A 101 -3.79 3.32 -2.01
CA ILE A 101 -2.33 3.20 -2.11
C ILE A 101 -1.82 4.42 -2.88
N TYR A 102 -0.83 5.08 -2.31
CA TYR A 102 -0.08 6.15 -2.95
C TYR A 102 1.33 5.66 -3.26
N PHE A 103 1.86 6.15 -4.38
CA PHE A 103 3.22 5.92 -4.85
C PHE A 103 4.02 7.22 -4.79
N TRP A 104 5.21 7.18 -4.20
CA TRP A 104 6.18 8.26 -4.19
C TRP A 104 7.30 7.95 -5.17
N ASP A 105 7.43 8.79 -6.19
CA ASP A 105 8.40 8.68 -7.28
C ASP A 105 9.79 9.26 -6.94
N GLY A 106 9.95 9.82 -5.74
CA GLY A 106 11.14 10.59 -5.33
C GLY A 106 10.87 12.08 -5.16
N ALA A 107 9.78 12.61 -5.71
CA ALA A 107 9.42 14.02 -5.71
C ALA A 107 7.98 14.30 -5.26
N ALA A 108 7.02 13.44 -5.64
CA ALA A 108 5.61 13.64 -5.34
C ALA A 108 4.87 12.31 -5.09
N TRP A 109 3.80 12.41 -4.30
CA TRP A 109 2.86 11.31 -4.10
C TRP A 109 1.80 11.31 -5.19
N SER A 110 1.54 10.14 -5.76
CA SER A 110 0.47 9.90 -6.73
C SER A 110 -0.47 8.81 -6.23
N ALA A 111 -1.77 9.08 -6.21
CA ALA A 111 -2.78 8.08 -5.86
C ALA A 111 -2.89 7.02 -6.96
N LEU A 112 -2.89 5.75 -6.57
CA LEU A 112 -3.06 4.62 -7.48
C LEU A 112 -4.52 4.14 -7.48
N PRO A 113 -5.01 3.59 -8.62
CA PRO A 113 -6.32 2.95 -8.66
C PRO A 113 -6.31 1.73 -7.73
N THR A 114 -6.87 1.91 -6.54
CA THR A 114 -6.76 0.95 -5.43
C THR A 114 -8.08 0.25 -5.22
N THR A 115 -8.02 -1.08 -5.14
CA THR A 115 -9.14 -1.92 -4.69
C THR A 115 -8.90 -2.27 -3.23
N VAL A 116 -9.88 -1.99 -2.37
CA VAL A 116 -9.83 -2.36 -0.96
C VAL A 116 -10.77 -3.53 -0.71
N GLY A 117 -10.23 -4.62 -0.18
CA GLY A 117 -10.99 -5.81 0.20
C GLY A 117 -10.76 -6.19 1.66
N THR A 118 -11.63 -7.04 2.20
CA THR A 118 -11.43 -7.67 3.51
C THR A 118 -10.90 -9.09 3.27
N PRO A 119 -9.69 -9.44 3.75
CA PRO A 119 -9.21 -10.82 3.67
C PRO A 119 -10.17 -11.77 4.39
N ALA A 120 -10.41 -12.96 3.83
CA ALA A 120 -11.37 -13.92 4.38
C ALA A 120 -11.04 -14.37 5.82
N ASP A 121 -9.76 -14.34 6.20
CA ASP A 121 -9.26 -14.71 7.53
C ASP A 121 -8.74 -13.51 8.35
N ALA A 122 -9.10 -12.28 7.96
CA ALA A 122 -8.66 -11.08 8.67
C ALA A 122 -9.32 -10.97 10.04
N VAL A 123 -8.53 -10.58 11.04
CA VAL A 123 -9.06 -10.05 12.30
C VAL A 123 -9.90 -8.80 11.97
N ASP A 124 -11.04 -8.63 12.66
CA ASP A 124 -11.92 -7.48 12.48
C ASP A 124 -11.12 -6.17 12.43
N GLY A 125 -11.32 -5.39 11.37
CA GLY A 125 -10.65 -4.10 11.16
C GLY A 125 -9.38 -4.14 10.30
N VAL A 126 -8.88 -5.31 9.90
CA VAL A 126 -7.77 -5.41 8.92
C VAL A 126 -8.33 -5.46 7.50
N LYS A 127 -7.85 -4.54 6.65
CA LYS A 127 -8.18 -4.46 5.22
C LYS A 127 -6.94 -4.69 4.37
N LEU A 128 -7.16 -5.14 3.14
CA LEU A 128 -6.12 -5.30 2.13
C LEU A 128 -6.39 -4.29 1.01
N ALA A 129 -5.44 -3.40 0.78
CA ALA A 129 -5.41 -2.55 -0.40
C ALA A 129 -4.54 -3.19 -1.49
N SER A 130 -5.04 -3.18 -2.71
CA SER A 130 -4.35 -3.72 -3.89
C SER A 130 -4.33 -2.68 -5.01
N ALA A 131 -3.17 -2.46 -5.63
CA ALA A 131 -3.02 -1.50 -6.72
C ALA A 131 -1.96 -1.96 -7.74
N PRO A 132 -2.04 -1.53 -9.01
CA PRO A 132 -0.99 -1.81 -9.99
C PRO A 132 0.30 -1.07 -9.62
N SER A 133 1.42 -1.78 -9.65
CA SER A 133 2.76 -1.25 -9.38
C SER A 133 3.17 -0.22 -10.43
N GLN A 134 3.73 0.89 -9.98
CA GLN A 134 4.35 1.93 -10.83
C GLN A 134 5.88 1.76 -10.91
N GLY A 135 6.42 0.68 -10.35
CA GLY A 135 7.83 0.36 -10.35
C GLY A 135 8.53 0.61 -9.02
N VAL A 136 9.84 0.84 -9.07
CA VAL A 136 10.69 1.08 -7.89
C VAL A 136 10.31 2.42 -7.25
N GLY A 137 10.11 2.43 -5.94
CA GLY A 137 9.75 3.63 -5.19
C GLY A 137 9.15 3.32 -3.82
N ILE A 138 8.46 4.29 -3.23
CA ILE A 138 7.83 4.12 -1.91
C ILE A 138 6.32 4.03 -2.08
N TYR A 139 5.72 3.04 -1.42
CA TYR A 139 4.29 2.77 -1.40
C TYR A 139 3.75 2.92 0.02
N ALA A 140 2.61 3.56 0.17
CA ALA A 140 1.92 3.70 1.45
C ALA A 140 0.41 3.72 1.24
N VAL A 141 -0.35 3.21 2.21
CA VAL A 141 -1.80 3.43 2.23
C VAL A 141 -2.04 4.77 2.92
N LEU A 142 -2.64 5.73 2.20
CA LEU A 142 -3.08 6.99 2.78
C LEU A 142 -4.60 7.02 2.85
N GLN A 143 -5.12 7.66 3.87
CA GLN A 143 -6.54 7.98 3.95
C GLN A 143 -6.72 9.50 4.00
N GLU A 144 -7.79 9.97 3.37
CA GLU A 144 -8.16 11.37 3.36
C GLU A 144 -9.15 11.67 4.49
N SER A 145 -8.90 12.74 5.25
CA SER A 145 -9.88 13.23 6.23
C SER A 145 -10.94 14.06 5.51
N ALA A 146 -12.20 13.61 5.55
CA ALA A 146 -13.32 14.46 5.19
C ALA A 146 -13.39 15.64 6.19
N GLU A 147 -13.47 16.87 5.69
CA GLU A 147 -13.75 18.03 6.54
C GLU A 147 -15.00 17.76 7.36
N SER A 148 -14.85 17.69 8.69
CA SER A 148 -15.99 17.88 9.57
C SER A 148 -16.36 19.36 9.45
N LEU A 149 -17.24 19.69 8.50
CA LEU A 149 -17.82 21.02 8.38
C LEU A 149 -18.66 21.26 9.64
N TYR A 150 -18.04 21.82 10.67
CA TYR A 150 -18.71 22.20 11.91
C TYR A 150 -19.70 23.32 11.56
N LEU A 151 -20.97 22.98 11.37
CA LEU A 151 -22.05 23.97 11.32
C LEU A 151 -22.36 24.37 12.77
N PRO A 152 -22.03 25.59 13.23
CA PRO A 152 -22.51 26.05 14.51
C PRO A 152 -24.04 26.10 14.45
N ALA A 153 -24.70 25.39 15.37
CA ALA A 153 -26.14 25.39 15.47
C ALA A 153 -26.65 26.83 15.69
N ILE A 154 -27.24 27.43 14.66
CA ILE A 154 -27.97 28.69 14.78
C ILE A 154 -29.22 28.38 15.60
N ARG A 155 -29.20 28.67 16.90
CA ARG A 155 -30.43 28.77 17.69
C ARG A 155 -31.17 30.04 17.25
N ARG A 156 -32.34 29.87 16.62
CA ARG A 156 -33.32 30.96 16.53
C ARG A 156 -33.81 31.24 17.96
N GLN A 157 -33.63 32.47 18.42
CA GLN A 157 -34.39 33.03 19.54
C GLN A 157 -35.73 33.56 19.04
#